data_AF-A0AAW1D1B3-F1
#
_entry.id   AF-A0AAW1D1B3-F1
#
_cell.length_a   1.000
_cell.length_b   1.000
_cell.length_c   1.000
_cell.angle_alpha   90.00
_cell.angle_beta   90.00
_cell.angle_gamma   90.00
#
_symmetry.space_group_name_H-M   'P 1'
#
loop_
_entity.id
_entity.type
_entity.pdbx_description
1 polymer ?
#
loop_
_entity_poly.entity_id
_entity_poly.type
_entity_poly.pdbx_seq_one_letter_code
_entity_poly.pdbx_strand_id
1 'polypeptide(L)'
;MIHDAGCTWDDSELPDYISSTEEMLNLLESLKHVASNLPMKPNVITVSRSSDDDYCPHEYVEWIQEHVVDVLKSTLECKIKKAYLEE
;
A
#
# COMPACT_ATOMS: atom_id res chain seq x y z
N MET A 1 9.56 27.32 9.12
CA MET A 1 8.46 26.36 8.89
C MET A 1 8.07 26.49 7.43
N ILE A 2 8.59 25.59 6.58
CA ILE A 2 8.29 25.52 5.13
C ILE A 2 7.39 24.29 4.83
N HIS A 3 7.16 23.44 5.84
CA HIS A 3 6.40 22.19 5.73
C HIS A 3 4.87 22.38 5.69
N ASP A 4 4.33 23.54 6.11
CA ASP A 4 2.88 23.77 6.17
C ASP A 4 2.27 24.31 4.88
N ALA A 5 3.07 24.52 3.82
CA ALA A 5 2.59 25.11 2.57
C ALA A 5 1.70 24.17 1.72
N GLY A 6 1.35 22.99 2.24
CA GLY A 6 0.50 21.99 1.58
C GLY A 6 -0.62 21.43 2.46
N CYS A 7 -0.80 21.94 3.69
CA CYS A 7 -1.93 21.53 4.52
C CYS A 7 -3.23 22.07 3.90
N THR A 8 -4.14 21.16 3.60
CA THR A 8 -5.48 21.46 3.11
C THR A 8 -6.25 22.33 4.10
N TRP A 9 -7.06 23.26 3.60
CA TRP A 9 -7.90 24.14 4.41
C TRP A 9 -9.18 23.37 4.83
N ASP A 10 -9.00 22.25 5.52
CA ASP A 10 -10.11 21.38 5.88
C ASP A 10 -10.76 21.91 7.17
N ASP A 11 -12.00 22.39 7.06
CA ASP A 11 -12.81 22.91 8.17
C ASP A 11 -13.37 21.80 9.10
N SER A 12 -13.06 20.53 8.80
CA SER A 12 -13.47 19.36 9.59
C SER A 12 -12.39 18.28 9.56
N GLU A 13 -12.17 17.61 10.69
CA GLU A 13 -11.32 16.41 10.75
C GLU A 13 -11.79 15.35 9.74
N LEU A 14 -10.84 14.69 9.08
CA LEU A 14 -11.16 13.54 8.23
C LEU A 14 -11.80 12.44 9.10
N PRO A 15 -12.80 11.72 8.60
CA PRO A 15 -13.40 10.64 9.37
C PRO A 15 -12.37 9.53 9.61
N ASP A 16 -12.13 9.23 10.90
CA ASP A 16 -11.34 8.07 11.30
C ASP A 16 -12.04 6.78 10.90
N TYR A 17 -11.46 6.08 9.93
CA TYR A 17 -11.99 4.82 9.45
C TYR A 17 -10.87 3.80 9.28
N ILE A 18 -11.01 2.69 10.02
CA ILE A 18 -10.09 1.56 9.96
C ILE A 18 -10.77 0.45 9.15
N SER A 19 -10.14 0.05 8.05
CA SER A 19 -10.65 -1.05 7.22
C SER A 19 -10.64 -2.37 8.00
N SER A 20 -11.70 -3.15 7.83
CA SER A 20 -11.76 -4.53 8.30
C SER A 20 -10.81 -5.43 7.51
N THR A 21 -10.47 -6.59 8.09
CA THR A 21 -9.67 -7.62 7.38
C THR A 21 -10.33 -8.07 6.08
N GLU A 22 -11.66 -8.17 6.03
CA GLU A 22 -12.39 -8.55 4.82
C GLU A 22 -12.23 -7.51 3.71
N GLU A 23 -12.35 -6.22 4.05
CA GLU A 23 -12.15 -5.13 3.10
C GLU A 23 -10.71 -5.11 2.57
N MET A 24 -9.71 -5.32 3.44
CA MET A 24 -8.32 -5.43 3.01
C MET A 24 -8.08 -6.64 2.09
N LEU A 25 -8.69 -7.79 2.38
CA LEU A 25 -8.62 -8.97 1.51
C LEU A 25 -9.28 -8.73 0.15
N ASN A 26 -10.42 -8.01 0.11
CA ASN A 26 -11.08 -7.63 -1.14
C ASN A 26 -10.21 -6.67 -1.98
N LEU A 27 -9.47 -5.75 -1.34
CA LEU A 27 -8.51 -4.90 -2.01
C LEU A 27 -7.32 -5.71 -2.57
N LEU A 28 -6.81 -6.71 -1.84
CA LEU A 28 -5.76 -7.59 -2.31
C LEU A 28 -6.18 -8.44 -3.52
N GLU A 29 -7.42 -8.95 -3.52
CA GLU A 29 -7.96 -9.65 -4.70
C GLU A 29 -8.17 -8.70 -5.89
N SER A 30 -8.55 -7.44 -5.64
CA SER A 30 -8.62 -6.41 -6.68
C SER A 30 -7.24 -6.11 -7.28
N LEU A 31 -6.20 -5.97 -6.44
CA LEU A 31 -4.82 -5.83 -6.89
C LEU A 31 -4.38 -7.01 -7.75
N LYS A 32 -4.67 -8.24 -7.31
CA LYS A 32 -4.37 -9.46 -8.05
C LYS A 32 -5.07 -9.49 -9.41
N HIS A 33 -6.35 -9.09 -9.45
CA HIS A 33 -7.10 -8.99 -10.68
C HIS A 33 -6.46 -7.99 -11.65
N VAL A 34 -6.10 -6.81 -11.16
CA VAL A 34 -5.41 -5.78 -11.98
C VAL A 34 -4.08 -6.33 -12.48
N ALA A 35 -3.22 -6.85 -11.59
CA ALA A 35 -1.90 -7.37 -11.93
C ALA A 35 -1.96 -8.49 -12.98
N SER A 36 -2.95 -9.38 -12.88
CA SER A 36 -3.14 -10.51 -13.81
C SER A 36 -3.66 -10.08 -15.18
N ASN A 37 -4.31 -8.92 -15.28
CA ASN A 37 -4.94 -8.43 -16.51
C ASN A 37 -4.15 -7.28 -17.16
N LEU A 38 -2.95 -6.97 -16.68
CA LEU A 38 -2.10 -5.98 -17.34
C LEU A 38 -1.76 -6.48 -18.76
N PRO A 39 -1.89 -5.63 -19.80
CA PRO A 39 -1.65 -6.04 -21.18
C PRO A 39 -0.19 -6.42 -21.45
N MET A 40 0.72 -6.00 -20.58
CA MET A 40 2.16 -6.23 -20.62
C MET A 40 2.69 -6.31 -19.20
N LYS A 41 3.68 -7.17 -18.98
CA LYS A 41 4.42 -7.25 -17.71
C LYS A 41 5.19 -5.94 -17.46
N PRO A 42 4.96 -5.25 -16.34
CA PRO A 42 5.73 -4.05 -15.99
C PRO A 42 7.22 -4.36 -15.83
N ASN A 43 8.08 -3.41 -16.24
CA ASN A 43 9.53 -3.53 -16.02
C ASN A 43 9.90 -3.30 -14.56
N VAL A 44 9.20 -2.39 -13.87
CA VAL A 44 9.44 -2.00 -12.48
C VAL A 44 8.11 -1.72 -11.80
N ILE A 45 8.00 -2.13 -10.53
CA ILE A 45 6.88 -1.83 -9.65
C ILE A 45 7.49 -1.26 -8.36
N THR A 46 7.01 -0.10 -7.95
CA THR A 46 7.41 0.55 -6.70
C THR A 46 6.22 0.59 -5.77
N VAL A 47 6.42 0.18 -4.51
CA VAL A 47 5.40 0.24 -3.47
C VAL A 47 5.99 1.07 -2.33
N SER A 48 5.29 2.12 -1.94
CA SER A 48 5.59 2.91 -0.74
C SER A 48 4.75 2.40 0.43
N ARG A 49 5.36 2.33 1.61
CA ARG A 49 4.68 2.10 2.88
C ARG A 49 4.94 3.28 3.80
N SER A 50 3.98 3.61 4.64
CA SER A 50 4.09 4.67 5.64
C SER A 50 3.13 4.34 6.78
N SER A 51 3.57 4.52 8.02
CA SER A 51 2.76 4.39 9.24
C SER A 51 2.93 5.57 10.20
N ASP A 52 3.88 6.46 9.90
CA ASP A 52 4.13 7.70 10.63
C ASP A 52 3.26 8.86 10.12
N ASP A 53 2.35 8.59 9.18
CA ASP A 53 1.45 9.56 8.57
C ASP A 53 0.05 9.58 9.20
N ASP A 54 -0.15 8.85 10.30
CA ASP A 54 -1.42 8.65 11.00
C ASP A 54 -2.56 8.05 10.14
N TYR A 55 -2.29 7.61 8.90
CA TYR A 55 -3.30 6.97 8.04
C TYR A 55 -3.26 5.44 8.09
N CYS A 56 -2.08 4.84 8.30
CA CYS A 56 -1.93 3.38 8.36
C CYS A 56 -1.62 2.90 9.79
N PRO A 57 -2.51 2.11 10.43
CA PRO A 57 -2.24 1.58 11.76
C PRO A 57 -1.02 0.65 11.75
N HIS A 58 -0.08 0.88 12.67
CA HIS A 58 1.19 0.18 12.76
C HIS A 58 1.06 -1.36 12.81
N GLU A 59 0.00 -1.86 13.44
CA GLU A 59 -0.29 -3.28 13.57
C GLU A 59 -0.60 -3.98 12.24
N TYR A 60 -1.07 -3.25 11.22
CA TYR A 60 -1.44 -3.81 9.93
C TYR A 60 -0.35 -3.67 8.87
N VAL A 61 0.65 -2.80 9.07
CA VAL A 61 1.68 -2.47 8.07
C VAL A 61 2.39 -3.72 7.55
N GLU A 62 2.91 -4.55 8.45
CA GLU A 62 3.64 -5.76 8.06
C GLU A 62 2.70 -6.77 7.38
N TRP A 63 1.48 -6.93 7.90
CA TRP A 63 0.49 -7.83 7.31
C TRP A 63 0.14 -7.41 5.87
N ILE A 64 -0.17 -6.12 5.64
CA ILE A 64 -0.47 -5.57 4.31
C ILE A 64 0.74 -5.77 3.38
N GLN A 65 1.94 -5.42 3.85
CA GLN A 65 3.18 -5.52 3.08
C GLN A 65 3.47 -6.96 2.61
N GLU A 66 3.27 -7.95 3.48
CA GLU A 66 3.46 -9.36 3.16
C GLU A 66 2.45 -9.83 2.10
N HIS A 67 1.17 -9.50 2.27
CA HIS A 67 0.12 -9.93 1.35
C HIS A 67 0.24 -9.27 -0.03
N VAL A 68 0.59 -7.98 -0.09
CA VAL A 68 0.88 -7.28 -1.37
C VAL A 68 2.05 -7.96 -2.09
N VAL A 69 3.11 -8.29 -1.36
CA VAL A 69 4.28 -8.99 -1.92
C VAL A 69 3.90 -10.36 -2.47
N ASP A 70 3.07 -11.11 -1.77
CA ASP A 70 2.64 -12.45 -2.20
C ASP A 70 1.73 -12.40 -3.44
N VAL A 71 0.84 -11.41 -3.52
CA VAL A 71 0.04 -11.15 -4.73
C VAL A 71 0.95 -10.83 -5.91
N LEU A 72 1.93 -9.93 -5.76
CA LEU A 72 2.83 -9.55 -6.84
C LEU A 72 3.74 -10.70 -7.28
N LYS A 73 4.25 -11.50 -6.35
CA LYS A 73 5.04 -12.71 -6.67
C LYS A 73 4.24 -13.73 -7.46
N SER A 74 3.00 -13.99 -7.04
CA SER A 74 2.14 -15.02 -7.64
C SER A 74 1.60 -14.62 -9.01
N THR A 75 1.46 -13.32 -9.30
CA THR A 75 0.88 -12.83 -10.56
C THR A 75 1.92 -12.42 -11.60
N LEU A 76 3.06 -11.85 -11.19
CA LEU A 76 3.99 -11.20 -12.11
C LEU A 76 5.38 -11.84 -12.16
N GLU A 77 5.66 -12.89 -11.38
CA GLU A 77 6.97 -13.58 -11.34
C GLU A 77 8.15 -12.58 -11.33
N CYS A 78 8.24 -11.78 -10.26
CA CYS A 78 9.21 -10.69 -10.15
C CYS A 78 10.24 -10.93 -9.04
N LYS A 79 11.42 -10.31 -9.18
CA LYS A 79 12.39 -10.20 -8.09
C LYS A 79 11.95 -9.08 -7.16
N ILE A 80 12.01 -9.30 -5.85
CA ILE A 80 11.57 -8.33 -4.86
C ILE A 80 12.77 -7.86 -4.04
N LYS A 81 12.91 -6.53 -3.95
CA LYS A 81 13.84 -5.86 -3.05
C LYS A 81 13.03 -5.13 -1.97
N LYS A 82 13.28 -5.43 -0.70
CA LYS A 82 12.65 -4.78 0.46
C LYS A 82 13.54 -3.65 0.97
N ALA A 83 13.50 -2.49 0.30
CA ALA A 83 14.38 -1.36 0.64
C ALA A 83 14.18 -0.86 2.07
N TYR A 84 12.97 -0.98 2.61
CA TYR A 84 12.62 -0.57 3.99
C TYR A 84 13.33 -1.38 5.10
N LEU A 85 14.04 -2.47 4.77
CA LEU A 85 14.87 -3.23 5.72
C LEU A 85 16.33 -2.76 5.74
N GLU A 86 16.72 -1.89 4.81
CA GLU A 86 18.08 -1.35 4.67
C GLU A 86 18.25 -0.01 5.40
N GLU A 87 17.20 0.49 6.07
CA GLU A 87 17.14 1.76 6.82
C GLU A 87 17.38 1.57 8.33
#